data_AF-A0A969UC79-F1
#
_entry.id   AF-A0A969UC79-F1
#
_cell.length_a   1.000
_cell.length_b   1.000
_cell.length_c   1.000
_cell.angle_alpha   90.00
_cell.angle_beta   90.00
_cell.angle_gamma   90.00
#
_symmetry.space_group_name_H-M   'P 1'
#
loop_
_entity.id
_entity.type
_entity.pdbx_description
1 polymer ?
#
loop_
_entity_poly.entity_id
_entity_poly.type
_entity_poly.pdbx_seq_one_letter_code
_entity_poly.pdbx_strand_id
1 'polypeptide(L)'
;MLLDNFEHLLGFAPHLLELLATCSGLQVLVTSRERLNVLGETVLPLSGFETNAAALEFFSFCALRLGVKFDPTDTNAPQICDALERYPLALELAAALTPILPLEEILNALRVHLDALNTNLQPDRHHSMRAVFNWSWSLLTNPQRVALARLAVFKDGFARAAAFAITESNLTMLVALLQKSLVQNQYNGRYRLHPLIAQYCQEALEAVPLEQQKASARHAEFFLDGSRTMPPMFVQIKREVFWGRLKPTWRITKVHGCGCAPTQMQRDLSVCKMWFRCLMPERGLAKAYSFLRRR
;
A
#
# COMPACT_ATOMS: atom_id res chain seq x y z
N MET A 1 -32.48 12.04 -1.43
CA MET A 1 -31.59 12.90 -0.64
C MET A 1 -30.15 12.47 -0.87
N LEU A 2 -29.25 13.42 -1.10
CA LEU A 2 -27.81 13.17 -1.23
C LEU A 2 -27.10 13.82 -0.05
N LEU A 3 -26.32 13.04 0.69
CA LEU A 3 -25.49 13.51 1.80
C LEU A 3 -24.03 13.31 1.42
N ASP A 4 -23.31 14.40 1.23
CA ASP A 4 -21.91 14.35 0.81
C ASP A 4 -20.97 14.46 2.02
N ASN A 5 -19.88 13.69 2.02
CA ASN A 5 -18.79 13.75 3.01
C ASN A 5 -19.25 13.53 4.48
N PHE A 6 -20.04 12.47 4.70
CA PHE A 6 -20.77 12.24 5.97
C PHE A 6 -19.91 11.71 7.14
N GLU A 7 -18.60 11.47 6.96
CA GLU A 7 -17.72 10.88 7.98
C GLU A 7 -17.65 11.69 9.30
N HIS A 8 -17.90 13.00 9.25
CA HIS A 8 -17.93 13.85 10.46
C HIS A 8 -19.25 13.78 11.20
N LEU A 9 -20.28 13.22 10.57
CA LEU A 9 -21.66 13.17 11.05
C LEU A 9 -22.11 11.73 11.30
N LEU A 10 -21.19 10.75 11.38
CA LEU A 10 -21.53 9.35 11.61
C LEU A 10 -22.39 9.13 12.87
N GLY A 11 -22.23 9.96 13.90
CA GLY A 11 -23.08 9.93 15.09
C GLY A 11 -24.57 10.21 14.82
N PHE A 12 -24.90 10.84 13.70
CA PHE A 12 -26.26 11.10 13.24
C PHE A 12 -26.83 9.99 12.35
N ALA A 13 -26.03 8.98 11.98
CA ALA A 13 -26.49 7.86 11.14
C ALA A 13 -27.76 7.15 11.66
N PRO A 14 -27.97 6.95 12.98
CA PRO A 14 -29.21 6.36 13.50
C PRO A 14 -30.46 7.20 13.19
N HIS A 15 -30.35 8.53 13.20
CA HIS A 15 -31.47 9.43 12.88
C HIS A 15 -31.87 9.36 11.40
N LEU A 16 -30.92 9.00 10.51
CA LEU A 16 -31.25 8.72 9.11
C LEU A 16 -32.14 7.50 8.96
N LEU A 17 -31.95 6.48 9.81
CA LEU A 17 -32.82 5.29 9.82
C LEU A 17 -34.23 5.65 10.29
N GLU A 18 -34.37 6.51 11.30
CA GLU A 18 -35.67 6.99 11.77
C GLU A 18 -36.42 7.70 10.64
N LEU A 19 -35.73 8.61 9.92
CA LEU A 19 -36.31 9.30 8.76
C LEU A 19 -36.72 8.35 7.64
N LEU A 20 -35.87 7.37 7.31
CA LEU A 20 -36.19 6.34 6.32
C LEU A 20 -37.39 5.47 6.74
N ALA A 21 -37.56 5.23 8.04
CA ALA A 21 -38.69 4.47 8.57
C ALA A 21 -40.02 5.26 8.54
N THR A 22 -39.96 6.57 8.78
CA THR A 22 -41.16 7.42 8.78
C THR A 22 -41.59 7.93 7.40
N CYS A 23 -40.64 8.05 6.46
CA CYS A 23 -40.88 8.66 5.15
C CYS A 23 -40.86 7.60 4.03
N SER A 24 -42.01 6.98 3.76
CA SER A 24 -42.19 6.00 2.69
C SER A 24 -41.96 6.66 1.31
N GLY A 25 -40.78 6.47 0.73
CA GLY A 25 -40.37 7.07 -0.55
C GLY A 25 -39.06 7.85 -0.47
N LEU A 26 -38.53 8.08 0.73
CA LEU A 26 -37.22 8.67 0.91
C LEU A 26 -36.12 7.67 0.50
N GLN A 27 -35.31 8.04 -0.49
CA GLN A 27 -34.06 7.36 -0.81
C GLN A 27 -32.89 8.26 -0.38
N VAL A 28 -31.86 7.66 0.22
CA VAL A 28 -30.67 8.38 0.68
C VAL A 28 -29.44 7.78 0.02
N LEU A 29 -28.69 8.62 -0.68
CA LEU A 29 -27.34 8.31 -1.14
C LEU A 29 -26.36 9.08 -0.24
N VAL A 30 -25.40 8.38 0.34
CA VAL A 30 -24.38 8.96 1.22
C VAL A 30 -23.01 8.72 0.62
N THR A 31 -22.20 9.77 0.50
CA THR A 31 -20.76 9.61 0.29
C THR A 31 -20.07 9.74 1.64
N SER A 32 -19.16 8.81 1.93
CA SER A 32 -18.32 8.90 3.11
C SER A 32 -17.05 8.09 2.96
N ARG A 33 -15.98 8.52 3.64
CA ARG A 33 -14.75 7.74 3.78
C ARG A 33 -14.86 6.60 4.80
N GLU A 34 -15.88 6.66 5.65
CA GLU A 34 -16.15 5.68 6.69
C GLU A 34 -17.52 5.05 6.46
N ARG A 35 -17.63 3.74 6.75
CA ARG A 35 -18.95 3.09 6.73
C ARG A 35 -19.85 3.68 7.81
N LEU A 36 -21.13 3.83 7.50
CA LEU A 36 -22.12 4.30 8.46
C LEU A 36 -22.39 3.23 9.53
N ASN A 37 -22.18 1.95 9.19
CA ASN A 37 -22.40 0.78 10.05
C ASN A 37 -23.84 0.71 10.58
N VAL A 38 -24.80 0.97 9.68
CA VAL A 38 -26.24 0.93 9.99
C VAL A 38 -26.91 -0.27 9.32
N LEU A 39 -28.01 -0.74 9.91
CA LEU A 39 -28.81 -1.82 9.31
C LEU A 39 -29.43 -1.35 8.00
N GLY A 40 -29.33 -2.18 6.95
CA GLY A 40 -29.80 -1.84 5.60
C GLY A 40 -28.81 -1.04 4.74
N GLU A 41 -27.60 -0.74 5.26
CA GLU A 41 -26.55 -0.08 4.48
C GLU A 41 -26.11 -0.95 3.28
N THR A 42 -26.22 -0.40 2.07
CA THR A 42 -25.60 -0.97 0.87
C THR A 42 -24.35 -0.16 0.54
N VAL A 43 -23.17 -0.74 0.77
CA VAL A 43 -21.89 -0.07 0.55
C VAL A 43 -21.42 -0.31 -0.88
N LEU A 44 -21.25 0.77 -1.63
CA LEU A 44 -20.55 0.77 -2.92
C LEU A 44 -19.11 1.29 -2.70
N PRO A 45 -18.11 0.42 -2.55
CA PRO A 45 -16.73 0.87 -2.37
C PRO A 45 -16.24 1.54 -3.65
N LEU A 46 -15.67 2.74 -3.52
CA LEU A 46 -15.04 3.43 -4.64
C LEU A 46 -13.56 3.07 -4.70
N SER A 47 -13.10 2.65 -5.87
CA SER A 47 -11.69 2.42 -6.20
C SER A 47 -11.26 3.32 -7.36
N GLY A 48 -9.98 3.25 -7.74
CA GLY A 48 -9.56 3.76 -9.03
C GLY A 48 -10.28 3.08 -10.20
N PHE A 49 -10.13 3.65 -11.40
CA PHE A 49 -10.72 3.09 -12.62
C PHE A 49 -10.30 1.63 -12.83
N GLU A 50 -11.23 0.79 -13.25
CA GLU A 50 -10.97 -0.66 -13.43
C GLU A 50 -9.94 -0.92 -14.52
N THR A 51 -9.98 -0.15 -15.60
CA THR A 51 -9.08 -0.29 -16.75
C THR A 51 -8.13 0.89 -16.87
N ASN A 52 -6.92 0.62 -17.37
CA ASN A 52 -5.98 1.68 -17.70
C ASN A 52 -6.54 2.58 -18.81
N ALA A 53 -7.31 2.04 -19.76
CA ALA A 53 -7.96 2.83 -20.82
C ALA A 53 -8.89 3.92 -20.27
N ALA A 54 -9.78 3.57 -19.33
CA ALA A 54 -10.67 4.56 -18.70
C ALA A 54 -9.89 5.60 -17.86
N ALA A 55 -8.84 5.15 -17.16
CA ALA A 55 -7.95 6.04 -16.42
C ALA A 55 -7.23 7.04 -17.34
N LEU A 56 -6.73 6.55 -18.48
CA LEU A 56 -6.02 7.33 -19.49
C LEU A 56 -6.95 8.32 -20.18
N GLU A 57 -8.20 7.94 -20.46
CA GLU A 57 -9.22 8.83 -21.00
C GLU A 57 -9.48 9.98 -20.03
N PHE A 58 -9.68 9.68 -18.73
CA PHE A 58 -9.87 10.69 -17.70
C PHE A 58 -8.64 11.59 -17.52
N PHE A 59 -7.45 11.00 -17.49
CA PHE A 59 -6.19 11.75 -17.37
C PHE A 59 -5.97 12.68 -18.56
N SER A 60 -6.20 12.19 -19.77
CA SER A 60 -6.13 12.98 -21.02
C SER A 60 -7.17 14.10 -21.03
N PHE A 61 -8.39 13.82 -20.56
CA PHE A 61 -9.43 14.83 -20.42
C PHE A 61 -9.02 15.94 -19.44
N CYS A 62 -8.43 15.58 -18.29
CA CYS A 62 -7.95 16.56 -17.32
C CYS A 62 -6.81 17.43 -17.89
N ALA A 63 -5.85 16.82 -18.59
CA ALA A 63 -4.75 17.56 -19.22
C ALA A 63 -5.25 18.47 -20.36
N LEU A 64 -6.23 18.01 -21.14
CA LEU A 64 -6.82 18.78 -22.23
C LEU A 64 -7.52 20.05 -21.73
N ARG A 65 -8.18 19.99 -20.58
CA ARG A 65 -8.77 21.18 -19.92
C ARG A 65 -7.73 22.25 -19.58
N LEU A 66 -6.46 21.86 -19.48
CA LEU A 66 -5.31 22.74 -19.23
C LEU A 66 -4.53 23.06 -20.51
N GLY A 67 -5.06 22.70 -21.68
CA GLY A 67 -4.45 22.97 -22.98
C GLY A 67 -3.38 21.96 -23.42
N VAL A 68 -3.19 20.86 -22.68
CA VAL A 68 -2.20 19.83 -23.01
C VAL A 68 -2.90 18.63 -23.64
N LYS A 69 -2.46 18.24 -24.85
CA LYS A 69 -2.95 17.04 -25.54
C LYS A 69 -1.85 15.98 -25.56
N PHE A 70 -2.15 14.80 -25.03
CA PHE A 70 -1.21 13.68 -25.11
C PHE A 70 -1.20 13.04 -26.49
N ASP A 71 -0.04 12.52 -26.87
CA ASP A 71 0.10 11.65 -28.03
C ASP A 71 -0.49 10.27 -27.69
N PRO A 72 -1.40 9.71 -28.51
CA PRO A 72 -1.90 8.35 -28.32
C PRO A 72 -0.83 7.26 -28.26
N THR A 73 0.38 7.54 -28.76
CA THR A 73 1.54 6.63 -28.74
C THR A 73 2.44 6.84 -27.52
N ASP A 74 2.12 7.80 -26.63
CA ASP A 74 2.89 8.05 -25.41
C ASP A 74 2.81 6.84 -24.46
N THR A 75 3.99 6.36 -24.04
CA THR A 75 4.11 5.18 -23.17
C THR A 75 4.18 5.52 -21.69
N ASN A 76 4.35 6.80 -21.34
CA ASN A 76 4.45 7.29 -19.97
C ASN A 76 3.07 7.52 -19.34
N ALA A 77 2.09 8.05 -20.08
CA ALA A 77 0.75 8.33 -19.56
C ALA A 77 0.05 7.08 -18.98
N PRO A 78 0.07 5.90 -19.64
CA PRO A 78 -0.45 4.67 -19.04
C PRO A 78 0.31 4.23 -17.77
N GLN A 79 1.63 4.44 -17.73
CA GLN A 79 2.46 4.11 -16.57
C GLN A 79 2.18 5.03 -15.38
N ILE A 80 1.91 6.32 -15.64
CA ILE A 80 1.45 7.28 -14.62
C ILE A 80 0.11 6.82 -14.07
N CYS A 81 -0.83 6.41 -14.93
CA CYS A 81 -2.12 5.90 -14.49
C CYS A 81 -1.99 4.70 -13.56
N ASP A 82 -1.12 3.74 -13.89
CA ASP A 82 -0.87 2.57 -13.03
C ASP A 82 -0.13 2.94 -11.74
N ALA A 83 0.86 3.84 -11.79
CA ALA A 83 1.59 4.31 -10.61
C ALA A 83 0.67 5.00 -9.59
N LEU A 84 -0.39 5.65 -10.08
CA LEU A 84 -1.41 6.34 -9.28
C LEU A 84 -2.59 5.43 -8.90
N GLU A 85 -2.48 4.12 -9.14
CA GLU A 85 -3.55 3.13 -9.00
C GLU A 85 -4.87 3.56 -9.65
N ARG A 86 -4.78 4.42 -10.67
CA ARG A 86 -5.91 4.93 -11.45
C ARG A 86 -6.95 5.68 -10.61
N TYR A 87 -6.56 6.27 -9.48
CA TYR A 87 -7.46 7.09 -8.69
C TYR A 87 -7.75 8.43 -9.40
N PRO A 88 -9.01 8.81 -9.60
CA PRO A 88 -9.37 10.03 -10.34
C PRO A 88 -8.68 11.29 -9.79
N LEU A 89 -8.71 11.51 -8.48
CA LEU A 89 -8.10 12.70 -7.88
C LEU A 89 -6.57 12.73 -8.09
N ALA A 90 -5.89 11.59 -7.98
CA ALA A 90 -4.46 11.53 -8.21
C ALA A 90 -4.11 11.83 -9.67
N LEU A 91 -4.91 11.32 -10.61
CA LEU A 91 -4.77 11.60 -12.04
C LEU A 91 -5.02 13.08 -12.35
N GLU A 92 -6.03 13.70 -11.75
CA GLU A 92 -6.32 15.13 -11.90
C GLU A 92 -5.15 16.00 -11.40
N LEU A 93 -4.59 15.67 -10.24
CA LEU A 93 -3.42 16.35 -9.70
C LEU A 93 -2.17 16.17 -10.58
N ALA A 94 -1.95 14.98 -11.12
CA ALA A 94 -0.88 14.74 -12.08
C ALA A 94 -1.09 15.54 -13.37
N ALA A 95 -2.33 15.65 -13.84
CA ALA A 95 -2.67 16.40 -15.05
C ALA A 95 -2.39 17.89 -14.86
N ALA A 96 -2.59 18.43 -13.66
CA ALA A 96 -2.24 19.80 -13.33
C ALA A 96 -0.74 20.12 -13.44
N LEU A 97 0.15 19.11 -13.46
CA LEU A 97 1.59 19.28 -13.66
C LEU A 97 2.00 19.28 -15.14
N THR A 98 1.17 18.77 -16.05
CA THR A 98 1.53 18.57 -17.45
C THR A 98 1.80 19.85 -18.26
N PRO A 99 1.25 21.03 -17.91
CA PRO A 99 1.68 22.28 -18.55
C PRO A 99 3.10 22.71 -18.16
N ILE A 100 3.64 22.16 -17.08
CA ILE A 100 4.89 22.60 -16.46
C ILE A 100 6.00 21.57 -16.68
N LEU A 101 5.67 20.27 -16.59
CA LEU A 101 6.61 19.16 -16.66
C LEU A 101 6.22 18.15 -17.75
N PRO A 102 7.20 17.58 -18.48
CA PRO A 102 6.94 16.47 -19.39
C PRO A 102 6.53 15.21 -18.62
N LEU A 103 5.77 14.33 -19.28
CA LEU A 103 5.24 13.10 -18.65
C LEU A 103 6.33 12.19 -18.08
N GLU A 104 7.50 12.12 -18.71
CA GLU A 104 8.64 11.35 -18.19
C GLU A 104 9.12 11.88 -16.83
N GLU A 105 9.19 13.21 -16.66
CA GLU A 105 9.58 13.83 -15.39
C GLU A 105 8.53 13.63 -14.32
N ILE A 106 7.25 13.75 -14.67
CA ILE A 106 6.14 13.45 -13.75
C ILE A 106 6.21 11.99 -13.28
N LEU A 107 6.41 11.05 -14.20
CA LEU A 107 6.54 9.63 -13.88
C LEU A 107 7.75 9.34 -12.98
N ASN A 108 8.88 10.00 -13.24
CA ASN A 108 10.07 9.87 -12.40
C ASN A 108 9.85 10.48 -11.01
N ALA A 109 9.19 11.64 -10.90
CA ALA A 109 8.88 12.27 -9.63
C ALA A 109 7.94 11.41 -8.77
N LEU A 110 6.94 10.77 -9.38
CA LEU A 110 6.03 9.83 -8.71
C LEU A 110 6.73 8.59 -8.15
N ARG A 111 7.86 8.18 -8.74
CA ARG A 111 8.68 7.07 -8.21
C ARG A 111 9.48 7.44 -6.97
N VAL A 112 9.66 8.74 -6.70
CA VAL A 112 10.62 9.22 -5.68
C VAL A 112 9.92 9.95 -4.52
N HIS A 113 8.87 10.74 -4.74
CA HIS A 113 8.27 11.58 -3.70
C HIS A 113 6.73 11.69 -3.75
N LEU A 114 6.09 11.61 -2.57
CA LEU A 114 4.65 11.88 -2.38
C LEU A 114 4.25 13.31 -2.73
N ASP A 115 5.16 14.27 -2.49
CA ASP A 115 4.93 15.70 -2.70
C ASP A 115 4.93 16.11 -4.18
N ALA A 116 5.25 15.18 -5.08
CA ALA A 116 5.27 15.47 -6.51
C ALA A 116 3.93 16.02 -7.03
N LEU A 117 2.81 15.65 -6.39
CA LEU A 117 1.44 16.04 -6.77
C LEU A 117 0.91 17.27 -6.01
N ASN A 118 1.72 18.32 -5.83
CA ASN A 118 1.28 19.55 -5.17
C ASN A 118 0.85 20.61 -6.20
N THR A 119 -0.43 21.01 -6.17
CA THR A 119 -0.98 22.01 -7.10
C THR A 119 -1.78 23.07 -6.32
N ASN A 120 -1.52 24.35 -6.58
CA ASN A 120 -2.15 25.48 -5.89
C ASN A 120 -3.58 25.81 -6.39
N LEU A 121 -4.24 24.90 -7.12
CA LEU A 121 -5.42 25.20 -7.95
C LEU A 121 -6.77 24.67 -7.41
N GLN A 122 -6.81 24.00 -6.25
CA GLN A 122 -8.03 23.43 -5.64
C GLN A 122 -8.31 23.99 -4.23
N PRO A 123 -9.52 23.85 -3.64
CA PRO A 123 -9.74 24.27 -2.24
C PRO A 123 -8.79 23.56 -1.26
N ASP A 124 -8.46 24.22 -0.13
CA ASP A 124 -7.35 23.90 0.79
C ASP A 124 -7.10 22.40 1.10
N ARG A 125 -8.18 21.60 1.13
CA ARG A 125 -8.19 20.17 1.45
C ARG A 125 -7.75 19.22 0.31
N HIS A 126 -7.70 19.67 -0.94
CA HIS A 126 -7.37 18.84 -2.12
C HIS A 126 -6.12 19.31 -2.88
N HIS A 127 -5.35 20.27 -2.35
CA HIS A 127 -4.13 20.78 -3.00
C HIS A 127 -3.08 19.73 -3.33
N SER A 128 -3.04 18.62 -2.58
CA SER A 128 -2.16 17.50 -2.84
C SER A 128 -2.75 16.20 -2.29
N MET A 129 -2.27 15.07 -2.80
CA MET A 129 -2.55 13.77 -2.18
C MET A 129 -2.17 13.77 -0.69
N ARG A 130 -1.11 14.49 -0.32
CA ARG A 130 -0.73 14.69 1.08
C ARG A 130 -1.78 15.47 1.89
N ALA A 131 -2.40 16.51 1.33
CA ALA A 131 -3.48 17.24 2.01
C ALA A 131 -4.68 16.32 2.30
N VAL A 132 -5.04 15.45 1.34
CA VAL A 132 -6.10 14.45 1.51
C VAL A 132 -5.76 13.45 2.61
N PHE A 133 -4.51 12.98 2.67
CA PHE A 133 -4.05 12.07 3.72
C PHE A 133 -3.93 12.76 5.08
N ASN A 134 -3.46 14.00 5.15
CA ASN A 134 -3.41 14.79 6.38
C ASN A 134 -4.79 14.89 7.04
N TRP A 135 -5.84 15.08 6.24
CA TRP A 135 -7.21 15.07 6.74
C TRP A 135 -7.62 13.70 7.28
N SER A 136 -7.43 12.62 6.50
CA SER A 136 -7.75 11.27 6.98
C SER A 136 -6.94 10.89 8.24
N TRP A 137 -5.71 11.39 8.35
CA TRP A 137 -4.83 11.21 9.51
C TRP A 137 -5.30 12.00 10.74
N SER A 138 -5.82 13.22 10.55
CA SER A 138 -6.31 14.06 11.65
C SER A 138 -7.52 13.43 12.34
N LEU A 139 -8.35 12.68 11.61
CA LEU A 139 -9.51 11.94 12.13
C LEU A 139 -9.16 10.66 12.90
N LEU A 140 -7.90 10.22 12.87
CA LEU A 140 -7.45 9.06 13.63
C LEU A 140 -7.13 9.41 15.09
N THR A 141 -7.50 8.50 15.98
CA THR A 141 -7.00 8.51 17.36
C THR A 141 -5.49 8.21 17.39
N ASN A 142 -4.79 8.63 18.45
CA ASN A 142 -3.36 8.35 18.59
C ASN A 142 -2.99 6.85 18.45
N PRO A 143 -3.72 5.89 19.07
CA PRO A 143 -3.45 4.48 18.86
C PRO A 143 -3.61 4.02 17.40
N GLN A 144 -4.59 4.56 16.67
CA GLN A 144 -4.78 4.25 15.25
C GLN A 144 -3.65 4.82 14.39
N ARG A 145 -3.19 6.06 14.66
CA ARG A 145 -2.05 6.66 13.96
C ARG A 145 -0.78 5.83 14.14
N VAL A 146 -0.50 5.41 15.37
CA VAL A 146 0.66 4.56 15.69
C VAL A 146 0.54 3.20 14.99
N ALA A 147 -0.61 2.54 15.06
CA ALA A 147 -0.83 1.27 14.38
C ALA A 147 -0.66 1.40 12.86
N LEU A 148 -1.23 2.43 12.24
CA LEU A 148 -1.13 2.66 10.80
C LEU A 148 0.31 3.00 10.36
N ALA A 149 1.02 3.87 11.11
CA ALA A 149 2.44 4.16 10.89
C ALA A 149 3.30 2.90 10.90
N ARG A 150 3.10 2.05 11.92
CA ARG A 150 3.85 0.80 12.08
C ARG A 150 3.60 -0.20 10.94
N LEU A 151 2.43 -0.15 10.27
CA LEU A 151 2.16 -0.99 9.10
C LEU A 151 2.98 -0.59 7.86
N ALA A 152 3.57 0.61 7.83
CA ALA A 152 4.41 1.07 6.71
C ALA A 152 5.70 0.26 6.54
N VAL A 153 6.12 -0.49 7.57
CA VAL A 153 7.27 -1.41 7.47
C VAL A 153 7.05 -2.51 6.42
N PHE A 154 5.80 -2.80 6.07
CA PHE A 154 5.45 -3.74 5.01
C PHE A 154 5.54 -3.08 3.65
N LYS A 155 6.49 -3.53 2.82
CA LYS A 155 6.61 -3.10 1.41
C LYS A 155 5.57 -3.72 0.49
N ASP A 156 5.23 -4.97 0.78
CA ASP A 156 4.20 -5.75 0.09
C ASP A 156 3.19 -6.21 1.13
N GLY A 157 1.90 -6.22 0.77
CA GLY A 157 0.79 -6.43 1.71
C GLY A 157 1.00 -7.54 2.75
N PHE A 158 0.33 -7.47 3.89
CA PHE A 158 0.61 -8.28 5.08
C PHE A 158 -0.52 -9.23 5.45
N ALA A 159 -0.18 -10.29 6.18
CA ALA A 159 -1.15 -11.18 6.80
C ALA A 159 -1.62 -10.60 8.15
N ARG A 160 -2.83 -10.98 8.58
CA ARG A 160 -3.41 -10.52 9.86
C ARG A 160 -2.49 -10.76 11.07
N ALA A 161 -1.89 -11.94 11.17
CA ALA A 161 -1.02 -12.28 12.29
C ALA A 161 0.22 -11.37 12.38
N ALA A 162 0.79 -11.02 11.22
CA ALA A 162 1.93 -10.13 11.13
C ALA A 162 1.55 -8.69 11.53
N ALA A 163 0.37 -8.22 11.10
CA ALA A 163 -0.15 -6.92 11.51
C ALA A 163 -0.27 -6.81 13.03
N PHE A 164 -0.85 -7.81 13.69
CA PHE A 164 -1.03 -7.80 15.16
C PHE A 164 0.30 -7.78 15.91
N ALA A 165 1.26 -8.60 15.48
CA ALA A 165 2.57 -8.67 16.13
C ALA A 165 3.33 -7.34 16.09
N ILE A 166 3.25 -6.61 14.97
CA ILE A 166 4.01 -5.36 14.77
C ILE A 166 3.28 -4.16 15.37
N THR A 167 1.97 -4.09 15.17
CA THR A 167 1.17 -2.96 15.67
C THR A 167 0.85 -3.06 17.16
N GLU A 168 1.09 -4.23 17.79
CA GLU A 168 0.65 -4.52 19.16
C GLU A 168 -0.86 -4.35 19.34
N SER A 169 -1.59 -4.68 18.28
CA SER A 169 -3.03 -4.47 18.23
C SER A 169 -3.77 -5.77 17.92
N ASN A 170 -5.09 -5.67 17.93
CA ASN A 170 -5.99 -6.79 17.76
C ASN A 170 -6.91 -6.56 16.55
N LEU A 171 -7.87 -7.48 16.37
CA LEU A 171 -8.81 -7.42 15.27
C LEU A 171 -9.62 -6.13 15.25
N THR A 172 -10.01 -5.58 16.41
CA THR A 172 -10.78 -4.34 16.50
C THR A 172 -10.03 -3.16 15.88
N MET A 173 -8.71 -3.06 16.10
CA MET A 173 -7.89 -2.02 15.47
C MET A 173 -7.82 -2.18 13.95
N LEU A 174 -7.59 -3.41 13.47
CA LEU A 174 -7.53 -3.68 12.03
C LEU A 174 -8.87 -3.40 11.34
N VAL A 175 -9.99 -3.77 11.98
CA VAL A 175 -11.35 -3.46 11.49
C VAL A 175 -11.58 -1.96 11.43
N ALA A 176 -11.16 -1.20 12.46
CA ALA A 176 -11.29 0.26 12.42
C ALA A 176 -10.51 0.88 11.26
N LEU A 177 -9.27 0.43 10.99
CA LEU A 177 -8.48 0.92 9.85
C LEU A 177 -9.07 0.52 8.48
N LEU A 178 -9.71 -0.65 8.39
CA LEU A 178 -10.46 -1.10 7.21
C LEU A 178 -11.73 -0.27 6.99
N GLN A 179 -12.48 0.02 8.06
CA GLN A 179 -13.69 0.84 8.01
C GLN A 179 -13.40 2.28 7.57
N LYS A 180 -12.22 2.80 7.91
CA LYS A 180 -11.71 4.10 7.45
C LYS A 180 -11.03 4.06 6.08
N SER A 181 -11.06 2.91 5.40
CA SER A 181 -10.46 2.70 4.07
C SER A 181 -8.94 3.00 3.98
N LEU A 182 -8.23 2.97 5.11
CA LEU A 182 -6.78 3.22 5.18
C LEU A 182 -5.95 1.94 4.98
N VAL A 183 -6.59 0.80 5.25
CA VAL A 183 -6.10 -0.53 4.91
C VAL A 183 -7.08 -1.14 3.92
N GLN A 184 -6.58 -1.85 2.92
CA GLN A 184 -7.40 -2.55 1.93
C GLN A 184 -7.34 -4.05 2.18
N ASN A 185 -8.49 -4.72 2.12
CA ASN A 185 -8.57 -6.18 2.13
C ASN A 185 -8.44 -6.71 0.68
N GLN A 186 -7.54 -7.66 0.46
CA GLN A 186 -7.32 -8.30 -0.84
C GLN A 186 -8.18 -9.55 -1.05
N TYR A 187 -9.09 -9.87 -0.12
CA TYR A 187 -10.02 -11.00 -0.13
C TYR A 187 -9.38 -12.39 -0.26
N ASN A 188 -8.06 -12.48 -0.09
CA ASN A 188 -7.27 -13.71 -0.07
C ASN A 188 -6.59 -13.95 1.29
N GLY A 189 -7.11 -13.29 2.34
CA GLY A 189 -6.52 -13.29 3.68
C GLY A 189 -5.33 -12.34 3.86
N ARG A 190 -5.00 -11.54 2.84
CA ARG A 190 -4.00 -10.48 2.91
C ARG A 190 -4.63 -9.09 2.93
N TYR A 191 -3.88 -8.17 3.50
CA TYR A 191 -4.19 -6.76 3.61
C TYR A 191 -3.08 -5.96 2.95
N ARG A 192 -3.35 -4.74 2.51
CA ARG A 192 -2.31 -3.84 2.03
C ARG A 192 -2.63 -2.40 2.39
N LEU A 193 -1.59 -1.59 2.51
CA LEU A 193 -1.73 -0.14 2.41
C LEU A 193 -1.70 0.23 0.93
N HIS A 194 -2.45 1.27 0.57
CA HIS A 194 -2.24 1.93 -0.71
C HIS A 194 -0.80 2.48 -0.74
N PRO A 195 -0.03 2.40 -1.86
CA PRO A 195 1.37 2.84 -1.93
C PRO A 195 1.57 4.27 -1.41
N LEU A 196 0.67 5.18 -1.78
CA LEU A 196 0.72 6.57 -1.30
C LEU A 196 0.45 6.68 0.22
N ILE A 197 -0.45 5.87 0.78
CA ILE A 197 -0.69 5.80 2.24
C ILE A 197 0.54 5.21 2.92
N ALA A 198 1.13 4.15 2.36
CA ALA A 198 2.32 3.50 2.89
C ALA A 198 3.50 4.48 2.96
N GLN A 199 3.72 5.28 1.91
CA GLN A 199 4.78 6.29 1.90
C GLN A 199 4.51 7.40 2.94
N TYR A 200 3.26 7.84 3.12
CA TYR A 200 2.92 8.86 4.11
C TYR A 200 3.14 8.34 5.53
N CYS A 201 2.72 7.11 5.77
CA CYS A 201 2.89 6.42 7.04
C CYS A 201 4.36 6.14 7.35
N GLN A 202 5.19 5.91 6.32
CA GLN A 202 6.63 5.73 6.45
C GLN A 202 7.31 7.01 6.92
N GLU A 203 6.97 8.17 6.33
CA GLU A 203 7.48 9.48 6.75
C GLU A 203 7.03 9.81 8.19
N ALA A 204 5.76 9.52 8.52
CA ALA A 204 5.23 9.68 9.87
C ALA A 204 5.94 8.77 10.89
N LEU A 205 6.34 7.56 10.47
CA LEU A 205 7.10 6.63 11.31
C LEU A 205 8.56 7.09 11.49
N GLU A 206 9.20 7.59 10.44
CA GLU A 206 10.56 8.14 10.46
C GLU A 206 10.68 9.40 11.32
N ALA A 207 9.63 10.21 11.39
CA ALA A 207 9.55 11.37 12.30
C ALA A 207 9.61 10.98 13.79
N VAL A 208 9.39 9.71 14.13
CA VAL A 208 9.47 9.18 15.50
C VAL A 208 10.44 7.99 15.56
N PRO A 209 11.76 8.24 15.68
CA PRO A 209 12.80 7.19 15.56
C PRO A 209 12.62 5.99 16.49
N LEU A 210 12.10 6.23 17.71
CA LEU A 210 11.83 5.16 18.66
C LEU A 210 10.74 4.20 18.16
N GLU A 211 9.69 4.72 17.54
CA GLU A 211 8.60 3.90 16.99
C GLU A 211 9.04 3.16 15.73
N GLN A 212 9.86 3.79 14.88
CA GLN A 212 10.47 3.14 13.72
C GLN A 212 11.33 1.93 14.14
N GLN A 213 12.17 2.09 15.17
CA GLN A 213 13.01 1.02 15.68
C GLN A 213 12.18 -0.13 16.26
N LYS A 214 11.15 0.17 17.06
CA LYS A 214 10.22 -0.85 17.59
C LYS A 214 9.52 -1.62 16.49
N ALA A 215 8.98 -0.92 15.48
CA ALA A 215 8.27 -1.53 14.37
C ALA A 215 9.19 -2.46 13.56
N SER A 216 10.40 -2.01 13.27
CA SER A 216 11.42 -2.78 12.55
C SER A 216 11.88 -4.00 13.34
N ALA A 217 12.10 -3.87 14.64
CA ALA A 217 12.50 -4.96 15.52
C ALA A 217 11.41 -6.04 15.59
N ARG A 218 10.15 -5.66 15.79
CA ARG A 218 9.01 -6.59 15.82
C ARG A 218 8.77 -7.27 14.48
N HIS A 219 8.92 -6.53 13.39
CA HIS A 219 8.85 -7.10 12.05
C HIS A 219 9.92 -8.19 11.86
N ALA A 220 11.17 -7.90 12.23
CA ALA A 220 12.24 -8.88 12.16
C ALA A 220 11.97 -10.09 13.07
N GLU A 221 11.53 -9.87 14.29
CA GLU A 221 11.26 -10.93 15.27
C GLU A 221 10.14 -11.86 14.82
N PHE A 222 9.03 -11.30 14.32
CA PHE A 222 7.90 -12.10 13.80
C PHE A 222 8.31 -13.04 12.66
N PHE A 223 9.09 -12.54 11.69
CA PHE A 223 9.54 -13.36 10.57
C PHE A 223 10.69 -14.32 10.93
N LEU A 224 11.53 -13.97 11.91
CA LEU A 224 12.53 -14.88 12.46
C LEU A 224 11.88 -16.03 13.23
N ASP A 225 10.85 -15.77 14.03
CA ASP A 225 10.17 -16.81 14.80
C ASP A 225 9.37 -17.75 13.89
N GLY A 226 8.66 -17.20 12.90
CA GLY A 226 7.99 -18.00 11.86
C GLY A 226 8.94 -18.93 11.10
N SER A 227 10.20 -18.52 10.90
CA SER A 227 11.23 -19.35 10.26
C SER A 227 11.73 -20.51 11.14
N ARG A 228 11.61 -20.40 12.48
CA ARG A 228 11.97 -21.47 13.43
C ARG A 228 10.91 -22.56 13.50
N THR A 229 9.66 -22.20 13.26
CA THR A 229 8.52 -23.13 13.23
C THR A 229 8.32 -23.81 11.88
N MET A 230 9.01 -23.38 10.83
CA MET A 230 9.04 -24.11 9.56
C MET A 230 9.89 -25.39 9.72
N PRO A 231 9.40 -26.58 9.30
CA PRO A 231 10.26 -27.75 9.22
C PRO A 231 11.47 -27.41 8.34
N PRO A 232 12.68 -27.91 8.67
CA PRO A 232 13.88 -27.57 7.92
C PRO A 232 13.66 -27.90 6.44
N MET A 233 13.52 -26.87 5.62
CA MET A 233 13.57 -27.04 4.18
C MET A 233 14.98 -27.50 3.85
N PHE A 234 15.11 -28.79 3.51
CA PHE A 234 16.32 -29.28 2.87
C PHE A 234 16.43 -28.62 1.50
N VAL A 235 17.18 -27.52 1.44
CA VAL A 235 17.74 -27.07 0.16
C VAL A 235 18.86 -28.04 -0.16
N GLN A 236 18.59 -29.05 -0.99
CA GLN A 236 19.64 -29.83 -1.62
C GLN A 236 20.41 -28.90 -2.57
N ILE A 237 21.47 -28.28 -2.05
CA ILE A 237 22.48 -27.64 -2.88
C ILE A 237 23.31 -28.79 -3.49
N LYS A 238 22.93 -29.26 -4.68
CA LYS A 238 23.83 -30.13 -5.45
C LYS A 238 25.08 -29.32 -5.79
N ARG A 239 26.20 -29.63 -5.12
CA ARG A 239 27.54 -29.19 -5.51
C ARG A 239 27.93 -29.91 -6.79
N GLU A 240 27.59 -29.36 -7.95
CA GLU A 240 28.40 -29.63 -9.15
C GLU A 240 29.50 -28.56 -9.20
N VAL A 241 30.68 -28.96 -8.73
CA VAL A 241 31.90 -28.15 -8.81
C VAL A 241 32.46 -28.33 -10.21
N PHE A 242 32.21 -27.37 -11.10
CA PHE A 242 32.92 -27.26 -12.37
C PHE A 242 34.05 -26.24 -12.23
N TRP A 243 35.30 -26.73 -12.16
CA TRP A 243 36.49 -25.87 -12.13
C TRP A 243 36.77 -25.34 -13.54
N GLY A 244 36.20 -24.18 -13.86
CA GLY A 244 36.53 -23.42 -15.07
C GLY A 244 36.46 -21.93 -14.78
N ARG A 245 37.61 -21.24 -14.86
CA ARG A 245 37.79 -19.79 -14.63
C ARG A 245 36.69 -18.97 -15.32
N LEU A 246 35.97 -18.09 -14.59
CA LEU A 246 35.35 -16.87 -15.13
C LEU A 246 34.82 -15.91 -14.02
N LYS A 247 35.40 -14.70 -14.04
CA LYS A 247 34.99 -13.31 -13.67
C LYS A 247 33.80 -12.98 -12.72
N PRO A 248 33.86 -11.81 -12.03
CA PRO A 248 32.94 -11.43 -10.96
C PRO A 248 31.66 -10.77 -11.52
N THR A 249 30.65 -11.57 -11.85
CA THR A 249 29.27 -11.09 -12.00
C THR A 249 28.32 -12.17 -11.51
N TRP A 250 27.65 -11.91 -10.38
CA TRP A 250 26.68 -12.84 -9.81
C TRP A 250 25.46 -12.94 -10.74
N ARG A 251 25.27 -14.10 -11.37
CA ARG A 251 24.00 -14.53 -11.98
C ARG A 251 23.29 -15.45 -11.00
N ILE A 252 22.02 -15.18 -10.71
CA ILE A 252 21.16 -16.08 -9.93
C ILE A 252 20.80 -17.27 -10.84
N THR A 253 21.25 -18.46 -10.47
CA THR A 253 20.93 -19.71 -11.17
C THR A 253 19.56 -20.23 -10.74
N LYS A 254 18.78 -20.64 -11.74
CA LYS A 254 17.42 -21.19 -11.68
C LYS A 254 17.30 -22.34 -10.67
N VAL A 255 16.34 -22.27 -9.75
CA VAL A 255 15.98 -23.37 -8.83
C VAL A 255 15.03 -24.32 -9.56
N HIS A 256 15.45 -25.57 -9.78
CA HIS A 256 14.59 -26.61 -10.34
C HIS A 256 13.92 -27.43 -9.23
N GLY A 257 12.57 -27.44 -9.29
CA GLY A 257 11.66 -28.51 -8.92
C GLY A 257 11.96 -29.34 -7.66
N CYS A 258 11.37 -28.94 -6.54
CA CYS A 258 10.82 -29.92 -5.60
C CYS A 258 9.31 -29.97 -5.88
N GLY A 259 8.71 -31.16 -5.90
CA GLY A 259 7.32 -31.41 -6.34
C GLY A 259 6.23 -30.85 -5.41
N CYS A 260 6.34 -29.59 -5.02
CA CYS A 260 5.39 -28.86 -4.19
C CYS A 260 4.55 -27.93 -5.08
N ALA A 261 3.28 -27.76 -4.73
CA ALA A 261 2.36 -26.89 -5.48
C ALA A 261 2.92 -25.45 -5.65
N PRO A 262 2.70 -24.81 -6.82
CA PRO A 262 3.35 -23.54 -7.21
C PRO A 262 3.14 -22.36 -6.25
N THR A 263 2.14 -22.43 -5.37
CA THR A 263 1.84 -21.41 -4.35
C THR A 263 2.79 -21.43 -3.14
N GLN A 264 3.48 -22.54 -2.88
CA GLN A 264 4.48 -22.63 -1.81
C GLN A 264 5.81 -21.98 -2.24
N MET A 265 6.23 -22.25 -3.48
CA MET A 265 7.51 -21.81 -4.06
C MET A 265 7.61 -20.27 -4.21
N GLN A 266 6.49 -19.57 -4.44
CA GLN A 266 6.46 -18.10 -4.44
C GLN A 266 6.68 -17.51 -3.04
N ARG A 267 6.19 -18.14 -1.97
CA ARG A 267 6.41 -17.68 -0.59
C ARG A 267 7.89 -17.79 -0.21
N ASP A 268 8.55 -18.85 -0.64
CA ASP A 268 9.94 -19.14 -0.25
C ASP A 268 10.95 -18.21 -0.95
N LEU A 269 10.67 -17.81 -2.20
CA LEU A 269 11.47 -16.79 -2.92
C LEU A 269 11.27 -15.38 -2.36
N SER A 270 10.08 -15.04 -1.87
CA SER A 270 9.81 -13.75 -1.22
C SER A 270 10.53 -13.63 0.11
N VAL A 271 10.57 -14.70 0.92
CA VAL A 271 11.29 -14.73 2.20
C VAL A 271 12.79 -14.58 1.97
N CYS A 272 13.38 -15.29 1.00
CA CYS A 272 14.80 -15.15 0.66
C CYS A 272 15.16 -13.75 0.11
N LYS A 273 14.29 -13.15 -0.73
CA LYS A 273 14.47 -11.77 -1.22
C LYS A 273 14.33 -10.73 -0.10
N MET A 274 13.41 -10.94 0.84
CA MET A 274 13.22 -10.05 2.00
C MET A 274 14.39 -10.16 2.99
N TRP A 275 14.89 -11.37 3.23
CA TRP A 275 16.08 -11.62 4.05
C TRP A 275 17.33 -10.91 3.49
N PHE A 276 17.54 -10.96 2.18
CA PHE A 276 18.68 -10.31 1.51
C PHE A 276 18.57 -8.79 1.43
N ARG A 277 17.34 -8.23 1.45
CA ARG A 277 17.11 -6.79 1.21
C ARG A 277 16.91 -5.97 2.48
N CYS A 278 16.58 -6.61 3.62
CA CYS A 278 16.29 -5.92 4.88
C CYS A 278 17.43 -5.99 5.93
N LEU A 279 18.45 -6.85 5.77
CA LEU A 279 19.57 -6.94 6.71
C LEU A 279 20.88 -6.50 6.03
N MET A 280 21.39 -5.35 6.47
CA MET A 280 22.64 -4.67 6.09
C MET A 280 23.89 -5.59 5.93
N PRO A 281 24.94 -5.14 5.19
CA PRO A 281 25.75 -5.98 4.29
C PRO A 281 26.83 -6.87 4.92
N GLU A 282 27.29 -6.63 6.15
CA GLU A 282 28.56 -7.23 6.59
C GLU A 282 28.47 -8.16 7.82
N ARG A 283 27.51 -7.95 8.72
CA ARG A 283 27.43 -8.74 9.97
C ARG A 283 26.61 -10.03 9.86
N GLY A 284 25.72 -10.12 8.85
CA GLY A 284 24.88 -11.31 8.61
C GLY A 284 25.66 -12.49 8.03
N LEU A 285 26.59 -12.21 7.12
CA LEU A 285 27.41 -13.23 6.45
C LEU A 285 28.31 -13.99 7.43
N ALA A 286 28.88 -13.32 8.44
CA ALA A 286 29.72 -13.96 9.45
C ALA A 286 28.94 -14.96 10.34
N LYS A 287 27.66 -14.68 10.64
CA LYS A 287 26.78 -15.59 11.39
C LYS A 287 26.26 -16.74 10.53
N ALA A 288 26.00 -16.51 9.25
CA ALA A 288 25.66 -17.57 8.31
C ALA A 288 26.86 -18.53 8.07
N TYR A 289 28.08 -17.98 7.97
CA TYR A 289 29.31 -18.77 7.83
C TYR A 289 29.64 -19.61 9.07
N SER A 290 29.42 -19.08 10.29
CA SER A 290 29.68 -19.84 11.52
C SER A 290 28.69 -20.98 11.74
N PHE A 291 27.45 -20.85 11.24
CA PHE A 291 26.44 -21.90 11.24
C PHE A 291 26.75 -23.02 10.25
N LEU A 292 27.27 -22.69 9.06
CA LEU A 292 27.63 -23.65 8.02
C LEU A 292 28.94 -24.41 8.29
N ARG A 293 29.82 -23.92 9.18
CA ARG A 293 31.12 -24.55 9.47
C ARG A 293 31.09 -25.56 10.63
N ARG A 294 29.96 -25.67 11.34
CA ARG A 294 29.76 -26.61 12.47
C ARG A 294 29.05 -27.91 12.09
N ARG A 295 28.94 -28.24 10.79
CA ARG A 295 28.47 -29.52 10.28
C ARG A 295 29.35 -30.02 9.16
#